data_AF-A0A0F9YQ60-F1
#
_entry.id   AF-A0A0F9YQ60-F1
#
_cell.length_a   1.000
_cell.length_b   1.000
_cell.length_c   1.000
_cell.angle_alpha   90.00
_cell.angle_beta   90.00
_cell.angle_gamma   90.00
#
_symmetry.space_group_name_H-M   'P 1'
#
loop_
_entity.id
_entity.type
_entity.pdbx_description
1 polymer ?
#
loop_
_entity_poly.entity_id
_entity_poly.type
_entity_poly.pdbx_seq_one_letter_code
_entity_poly.pdbx_strand_id
1 'polypeptide(L)'
;MIEKQQSGYILIFSMMFIAMIIALSMIISNRGSLHVNYAKFMISREKAKMLAYSGLQIAMAQLAIKEKKEEDAGKAEIGKDKSGARSSGARSSGDSKQLWTEKESKEFIKTVWPNMYKWQEFKLTEKNYGTDGIIKICIGAEEGKLDINKTFVFDEDQAKRKFVGQADIAEKKDSENDEQKDLTTDAKKSVKSSSDYKKLYENVFKKIDVFIKGANKFEKFEGYLKNKQRFEKILKNRQDMLYDTTEFFALDGFDGFADKIFYEPQEEVREKGKVLKAAETIYWNDIFTIFSGNKKISPWFISPSIKKLLGFKEPEIKSKADSISKKFKENLSYPKDWNDIFMPIFGIKYEDIPAWFKFAIDEKFEPRFFSVISYGKVDDVYHKIFAIIERKKEEINKKIVIKFEIKKFYCV
;
A
#
# COMPACT_ATOMS: atom_id res chain seq x y z
N MET A 1 2.38 23.09 97.03
CA MET A 1 1.74 23.06 95.71
C MET A 1 2.62 22.22 94.81
N ILE A 2 2.20 21.01 94.48
CA ILE A 2 2.99 20.07 93.67
C ILE A 2 2.46 20.20 92.23
N GLU A 3 3.25 20.84 91.37
CA GLU A 3 2.99 20.90 89.92
C GLU A 3 3.22 19.51 89.31
N LYS A 4 2.13 18.86 88.88
CA LYS A 4 2.19 17.64 88.07
C LYS A 4 2.60 18.03 86.64
N GLN A 5 3.88 17.87 86.30
CA GLN A 5 4.37 18.03 84.93
C GLN A 5 3.78 16.95 84.01
N GLN A 6 2.92 17.37 83.08
CA GLN A 6 2.42 16.54 81.98
C GLN A 6 3.41 16.56 80.80
N SER A 7 4.55 15.88 80.89
CA SER A 7 5.60 15.91 79.86
C SER A 7 5.40 14.92 78.70
N GLY A 8 4.43 13.99 78.78
CA GLY A 8 4.24 12.93 77.77
C GLY A 8 3.68 13.40 76.42
N TYR A 9 2.90 14.49 76.39
CA TYR A 9 2.19 14.92 75.18
C TYR A 9 3.10 15.52 74.10
N ILE A 10 4.23 16.12 74.49
CA ILE A 10 5.17 16.77 73.56
C ILE A 10 5.81 15.73 72.62
N LEU A 11 6.13 14.55 73.14
CA LEU A 11 6.73 13.46 72.36
C LEU A 11 5.74 12.91 71.32
N ILE A 12 4.48 12.71 71.71
CA ILE A 12 3.44 12.19 70.81
C ILE A 12 3.19 13.19 69.68
N PHE A 13 3.13 14.48 70.00
CA PHE A 13 2.93 15.53 69.00
C PHE A 13 4.09 15.63 68.02
N SER A 14 5.34 15.58 68.50
CA SER A 14 6.52 15.62 67.61
C SER A 14 6.61 14.40 66.70
N MET A 15 6.29 13.20 67.20
CA MET A 15 6.20 11.99 66.37
C MET A 15 5.09 12.09 65.32
N MET A 16 3.92 12.59 65.68
CA MET A 16 2.81 12.79 64.74
C MET A 16 3.19 13.79 63.64
N PHE A 17 3.91 14.87 64.00
CA PHE A 17 4.38 15.86 63.05
C PHE A 17 5.44 15.28 62.09
N ILE A 18 6.39 14.50 62.60
CA ILE A 18 7.39 13.80 61.77
C ILE A 18 6.71 12.82 60.82
N ALA A 19 5.76 12.02 61.32
CA ALA A 19 5.00 11.08 60.49
C ALA A 19 4.21 11.79 59.38
N MET A 20 3.59 12.93 59.71
CA MET A 20 2.89 13.78 58.74
C MET A 20 3.84 14.31 57.66
N ILE A 21 5.05 14.79 58.02
CA ILE A 21 6.06 15.25 57.05
C ILE A 21 6.53 14.11 56.15
N ILE A 22 6.78 12.92 56.70
CA ILE A 22 7.18 11.75 55.91
C ILE A 22 6.06 11.36 54.94
N ALA A 23 4.81 11.33 55.40
CA ALA A 23 3.65 11.02 54.55
C ALA A 23 3.49 12.05 53.42
N LEU A 24 3.60 13.35 53.71
CA LEU A 24 3.56 14.41 52.70
C LEU A 24 4.71 14.28 51.69
N SER A 25 5.94 14.04 52.18
CA SER A 25 7.12 13.87 51.33
C SER A 25 6.97 12.65 50.42
N MET A 26 6.42 11.55 50.93
CA MET A 26 6.15 10.33 50.16
C MET A 26 5.06 10.57 49.09
N ILE A 27 3.99 11.31 49.41
CA ILE A 27 2.95 11.66 48.43
C ILE A 27 3.52 12.55 47.32
N ILE A 28 4.30 13.58 47.67
CA ILE A 28 4.93 14.48 46.70
C ILE A 28 5.93 13.73 45.83
N SER A 29 6.77 12.89 46.42
CA SER A 29 7.77 12.10 45.69
C SER A 29 7.10 11.10 44.73
N ASN A 30 6.07 10.38 45.20
CA ASN A 30 5.36 9.41 44.37
C ASN A 30 4.61 10.10 43.22
N ARG A 31 3.88 11.20 43.49
CA ARG A 31 3.21 11.96 42.43
C ARG A 31 4.21 12.60 41.47
N GLY A 32 5.31 13.17 41.97
CA GLY A 32 6.36 13.77 41.16
C GLY A 32 7.02 12.75 40.23
N SER A 33 7.35 11.57 40.74
CA SER A 33 7.93 10.48 39.94
C SER A 33 6.99 10.01 38.83
N LEU A 34 5.71 9.78 39.15
CA LEU A 34 4.70 9.41 38.16
C LEU A 34 4.52 10.49 37.08
N HIS A 35 4.46 11.77 37.46
CA HIS A 35 4.34 12.87 36.51
C HIS A 35 5.57 13.01 35.61
N VAL A 36 6.79 12.85 36.12
CA VAL A 36 8.02 12.91 35.32
C VAL A 36 8.07 11.75 34.31
N ASN A 37 7.73 10.53 34.72
CA ASN A 37 7.72 9.38 33.82
C ASN A 37 6.63 9.51 32.74
N TYR A 38 5.44 9.97 33.13
CA TYR A 38 4.36 10.25 32.18
C TYR A 38 4.74 11.35 31.19
N ALA A 39 5.34 12.45 31.67
CA ALA A 39 5.80 13.54 30.80
C ALA A 39 6.86 13.05 29.80
N LYS A 40 7.85 12.26 30.25
CA LYS A 40 8.84 11.64 29.36
C LYS A 40 8.19 10.75 28.31
N PHE A 41 7.27 9.86 28.71
CA PHE A 41 6.53 9.01 27.77
C PHE A 41 5.75 9.82 26.74
N MET A 42 5.06 10.88 27.15
CA MET A 42 4.31 11.75 26.24
C MET A 42 5.22 12.49 25.26
N ILE A 43 6.39 12.97 25.72
CA ILE A 43 7.41 13.58 24.85
C ILE A 43 7.92 12.55 23.83
N SER A 44 8.31 11.35 24.27
CA SER A 44 8.81 10.30 23.35
C SER A 44 7.72 9.86 22.36
N ARG A 45 6.44 9.82 22.77
CA ARG A 45 5.30 9.56 21.89
C ARG A 45 5.14 10.62 20.80
N GLU A 46 5.19 11.91 21.15
CA GLU A 46 5.09 12.98 20.15
C GLU A 46 6.31 13.01 19.22
N LYS A 47 7.52 12.76 19.74
CA LYS A 47 8.72 12.61 18.90
C LYS A 47 8.57 11.42 17.94
N ALA A 48 8.15 10.25 18.42
CA ALA A 48 7.92 9.06 17.59
C ALA A 48 6.88 9.33 16.48
N LYS A 49 5.80 10.05 16.81
CA LYS A 49 4.79 10.48 15.85
C LYS A 49 5.38 11.41 14.78
N MET A 50 6.17 12.42 15.17
CA MET A 50 6.86 13.32 14.23
C MET A 50 7.83 12.54 13.33
N LEU A 51 8.58 11.58 13.88
CA LEU A 51 9.45 10.70 13.09
C LEU A 51 8.67 9.87 12.06
N ALA A 52 7.50 9.34 12.44
CA ALA A 52 6.64 8.62 11.51
C ALA A 52 6.14 9.53 10.36
N TYR A 53 5.80 10.79 10.63
CA TYR A 53 5.47 11.77 9.57
C TYR A 53 6.66 12.07 8.65
N SER A 54 7.86 12.23 9.22
CA SER A 54 9.09 12.43 8.44
C SER A 54 9.36 11.24 7.50
N GLY A 55 9.04 10.01 7.91
CA GLY A 55 9.13 8.84 7.04
C GLY A 55 8.24 8.94 5.80
N LEU A 56 7.04 9.54 5.88
CA LEU A 56 6.23 9.81 4.69
C LEU A 56 6.92 10.78 3.72
N GLN A 57 7.59 11.81 4.25
CA GLN A 57 8.35 12.76 3.43
C GLN A 57 9.55 12.09 2.76
N ILE A 58 10.25 11.19 3.46
CA ILE A 58 11.34 10.38 2.89
C ILE A 58 10.78 9.53 1.74
N ALA A 59 9.64 8.86 1.94
CA ALA A 59 9.01 8.06 0.89
C ALA A 59 8.63 8.89 -0.34
N MET A 60 7.99 10.06 -0.14
CA MET A 60 7.68 10.99 -1.23
C MET A 60 8.94 11.47 -1.95
N ALA A 61 10.02 11.77 -1.22
CA ALA A 61 11.29 12.19 -1.81
C ALA A 61 11.94 11.07 -2.65
N GLN A 62 11.84 9.80 -2.23
CA GLN A 62 12.29 8.66 -3.02
C GLN A 62 11.46 8.51 -4.31
N LEU A 63 10.14 8.69 -4.21
CA LEU A 63 9.22 8.59 -5.35
C LEU A 63 9.31 9.78 -6.32
N ALA A 64 9.83 10.93 -5.87
CA ALA A 64 9.94 12.13 -6.69
C ALA A 64 10.92 11.95 -7.86
N ILE A 65 11.93 11.07 -7.74
CA ILE A 65 13.04 10.85 -8.68
C ILE A 65 13.63 12.17 -9.16
N LYS A 66 14.73 12.59 -8.54
CA LYS A 66 15.47 13.74 -9.04
C LYS A 66 16.13 13.35 -10.36
N GLU A 67 15.75 14.01 -11.44
CA GLU A 67 16.59 14.01 -12.64
C GLU A 67 17.95 14.53 -12.20
N LYS A 68 18.98 13.68 -12.24
CA LYS A 68 20.35 14.16 -12.20
C LYS A 68 20.47 15.05 -13.42
N LYS A 69 20.47 16.37 -13.21
CA LYS A 69 20.95 17.31 -14.21
C LYS A 69 22.36 16.85 -14.52
N GLU A 70 22.56 16.34 -15.73
CA GLU A 70 23.87 16.03 -16.28
C GLU A 70 24.59 17.39 -16.43
N GLU A 71 25.14 17.91 -15.33
CA GLU A 71 25.95 19.13 -15.34
C GLU A 71 27.37 18.88 -15.92
N ASP A 72 27.69 17.63 -16.27
CA ASP A 72 29.00 17.22 -16.80
C ASP A 72 28.93 16.70 -18.25
N ALA A 73 28.41 17.49 -19.19
CA ALA A 73 28.63 17.29 -20.63
C ALA A 73 29.02 18.58 -21.37
N GLY A 74 29.47 19.60 -20.64
CA GLY A 74 30.06 20.81 -21.21
C GLY A 74 31.53 20.62 -21.57
N LYS A 75 31.84 19.78 -22.58
CA LYS A 75 33.05 19.82 -23.43
C LYS A 75 33.05 18.64 -24.42
N ALA A 76 32.22 18.67 -25.45
CA ALA A 76 32.51 18.04 -26.75
C ALA A 76 31.57 18.57 -27.85
N GLU A 77 32.17 19.39 -28.72
CA GLU A 77 31.93 19.50 -30.16
C GLU A 77 30.55 19.88 -30.71
N ILE A 78 30.50 21.15 -31.12
CA ILE A 78 29.71 21.68 -32.22
C ILE A 78 30.09 20.90 -33.50
N GLY A 79 29.15 20.15 -34.09
CA GLY A 79 29.42 19.41 -35.33
C GLY A 79 28.21 18.77 -36.01
N LYS A 80 27.56 19.55 -36.89
CA LYS A 80 26.82 19.16 -38.11
C LYS A 80 25.56 18.29 -38.01
N ASP A 81 24.44 18.98 -38.27
CA ASP A 81 23.36 18.65 -39.21
C ASP A 81 23.30 17.23 -39.78
N LYS A 82 22.21 16.51 -39.46
CA LYS A 82 21.49 15.72 -40.48
C LYS A 82 20.01 15.56 -40.14
N SER A 83 19.24 15.83 -41.18
CA SER A 83 17.80 15.91 -41.32
C SER A 83 17.08 14.55 -41.23
N GLY A 84 15.85 14.60 -40.71
CA GLY A 84 14.70 14.06 -41.44
C GLY A 84 14.21 12.65 -41.07
N ALA A 85 13.27 12.57 -40.13
CA ALA A 85 12.12 11.65 -40.21
C ALA A 85 11.02 12.15 -39.27
N ARG A 86 10.11 12.98 -39.79
CA ARG A 86 8.88 13.39 -39.10
C ARG A 86 7.89 12.23 -39.15
N SER A 87 7.69 11.52 -38.05
CA SER A 87 6.51 10.68 -37.86
C SER A 87 5.34 11.57 -37.46
N SER A 88 4.34 11.65 -38.35
CA SER A 88 3.05 12.32 -38.14
C SER A 88 2.18 11.48 -37.21
N GLY A 89 2.34 11.68 -35.90
CA GLY A 89 1.44 11.17 -34.87
C GLY A 89 0.19 12.05 -34.74
N ALA A 90 -0.97 11.45 -35.00
CA ALA A 90 -2.28 12.07 -34.85
C ALA A 90 -2.49 12.69 -33.45
N ARG A 91 -2.94 13.94 -33.42
CA ARG A 91 -3.38 14.63 -32.20
C ARG A 91 -4.69 14.01 -31.71
N SER A 92 -4.62 13.02 -30.83
CA SER A 92 -5.78 12.66 -30.01
C SER A 92 -5.89 13.68 -28.87
N SER A 93 -6.81 14.62 -29.02
CA SER A 93 -7.23 15.55 -27.98
C SER A 93 -7.97 14.77 -26.89
N GLY A 94 -7.27 14.51 -25.79
CA GLY A 94 -7.76 13.84 -24.59
C GLY A 94 -6.60 13.77 -23.61
N ASP A 95 -6.37 14.88 -22.91
CA ASP A 95 -5.21 15.23 -22.06
C ASP A 95 -4.94 14.27 -20.89
N SER A 96 -4.64 12.99 -21.14
CA SER A 96 -3.85 12.22 -20.18
C SER A 96 -2.38 12.57 -20.38
N LYS A 97 -1.94 13.69 -19.81
CA LYS A 97 -0.49 14.02 -19.74
C LYS A 97 0.22 12.81 -19.14
N GLN A 98 1.06 12.16 -19.95
CA GLN A 98 1.83 10.98 -19.58
C GLN A 98 2.55 11.22 -18.26
N LEU A 99 2.18 10.46 -17.22
CA LEU A 99 2.67 10.70 -15.85
C LEU A 99 4.14 10.37 -15.70
N TRP A 100 4.72 9.56 -16.57
CA TRP A 100 6.11 9.10 -16.49
C TRP A 100 6.80 9.28 -17.83
N THR A 101 8.02 9.80 -17.83
CA THR A 101 8.89 9.67 -19.00
C THR A 101 9.59 8.32 -18.97
N GLU A 102 10.04 7.79 -20.11
CA GLU A 102 10.78 6.53 -20.13
C GLU A 102 12.05 6.58 -19.26
N LYS A 103 12.74 7.74 -19.22
CA LYS A 103 13.92 7.97 -18.36
C LYS A 103 13.54 7.91 -16.88
N GLU A 104 12.46 8.59 -16.48
CA GLU A 104 11.94 8.51 -15.10
C GLU A 104 11.56 7.08 -14.71
N SER A 105 10.88 6.36 -15.60
CA SER A 105 10.46 4.97 -15.35
C SER A 105 11.66 4.03 -15.18
N LYS A 106 12.69 4.15 -16.03
CA LYS A 106 13.91 3.35 -15.88
C LYS A 106 14.63 3.66 -14.57
N GLU A 107 14.73 4.93 -14.20
CA GLU A 107 15.33 5.34 -12.93
C GLU A 107 14.50 4.87 -11.73
N PHE A 108 13.17 4.88 -11.85
CA PHE A 108 12.25 4.32 -10.84
C PHE A 108 12.54 2.84 -10.61
N ILE A 109 12.60 2.06 -11.70
CA ILE A 109 12.85 0.61 -11.65
C ILE A 109 14.24 0.31 -11.09
N LYS A 110 15.21 1.20 -11.33
CA LYS A 110 16.57 1.06 -10.81
C LYS A 110 16.67 1.37 -9.32
N THR A 111 16.00 2.42 -8.84
CA THR A 111 16.23 3.00 -7.51
C THR A 111 15.16 2.65 -6.48
N VAL A 112 13.89 2.76 -6.86
CA VAL A 112 12.75 2.60 -5.93
C VAL A 112 12.25 1.16 -5.93
N TRP A 113 12.03 0.59 -7.12
CA TRP A 113 11.45 -0.75 -7.27
C TRP A 113 12.16 -1.86 -6.46
N PRO A 114 13.50 -1.91 -6.36
CA PRO A 114 14.18 -2.95 -5.58
C PRO A 114 13.88 -2.91 -4.08
N ASN A 115 13.48 -1.73 -3.58
CA ASN A 115 13.15 -1.45 -2.19
C ASN A 115 11.65 -1.49 -1.91
N MET A 116 10.81 -1.66 -2.93
CA MET A 116 9.36 -1.80 -2.74
C MET A 116 9.04 -3.04 -1.93
N TYR A 117 8.01 -2.93 -1.08
CA TYR A 117 7.52 -3.97 -0.17
C TYR A 117 8.55 -4.49 0.83
N LYS A 118 9.64 -3.75 1.07
CA LYS A 118 10.69 -4.05 2.07
C LYS A 118 10.82 -2.92 3.08
N TRP A 119 11.29 -3.25 4.27
CA TRP A 119 11.68 -2.26 5.27
C TRP A 119 12.96 -1.54 4.85
N GLN A 120 12.92 -0.21 4.91
CA GLN A 120 14.08 0.67 4.84
C GLN A 120 14.22 1.35 6.21
N GLU A 121 15.36 1.22 6.86
CA GLU A 121 15.61 1.75 8.20
C GLU A 121 16.59 2.92 8.16
N PHE A 122 16.23 4.01 8.82
CA PHE A 122 17.04 5.22 8.99
C PHE A 122 17.23 5.47 10.48
N LYS A 123 18.47 5.35 10.95
CA LYS A 123 18.83 5.64 12.34
C LYS A 123 19.20 7.12 12.46
N LEU A 124 18.53 7.81 13.38
CA LEU A 124 18.80 9.19 13.73
C LEU A 124 19.59 9.23 15.04
N THR A 125 20.58 10.12 15.08
CA THR A 125 21.38 10.39 16.27
C THR A 125 21.19 11.82 16.72
N GLU A 126 21.18 12.04 18.04
CA GLU A 126 21.00 13.36 18.66
C GLU A 126 22.01 14.37 18.14
N LYS A 127 23.27 13.94 17.94
CA LYS A 127 24.34 14.79 17.41
C LYS A 127 24.02 15.42 16.04
N ASN A 128 23.37 14.68 15.14
CA ASN A 128 23.15 15.12 13.77
C ASN A 128 21.74 15.69 13.55
N TYR A 129 20.76 15.21 14.31
CA TYR A 129 19.34 15.50 14.08
C TYR A 129 18.60 16.06 15.31
N GLY A 130 19.29 16.25 16.44
CA GLY A 130 18.69 16.76 17.68
C GLY A 130 17.78 15.76 18.41
N THR A 131 17.67 14.53 17.91
CA THR A 131 16.97 13.43 18.59
C THR A 131 17.58 12.09 18.20
N ASP A 132 17.66 11.18 19.15
CA ASP A 132 17.85 9.76 18.86
C ASP A 132 16.52 9.14 18.43
N GLY A 133 16.57 8.23 17.47
CA GLY A 133 15.38 7.53 17.02
C GLY A 133 15.59 6.70 15.77
N ILE A 134 14.55 5.97 15.37
CA ILE A 134 14.56 5.13 14.18
C ILE A 134 13.33 5.48 13.35
N ILE A 135 13.53 5.73 12.06
CA ILE A 135 12.46 5.78 11.07
C ILE A 135 12.54 4.50 10.25
N LYS A 136 11.45 3.72 10.17
CA LYS A 136 11.33 2.64 9.18
C LYS A 136 10.24 2.99 8.18
N ILE A 137 10.49 2.83 6.89
CA ILE A 137 9.47 3.00 5.86
C ILE A 137 9.37 1.76 4.96
N CYS A 138 8.18 1.53 4.43
CA CYS A 138 7.92 0.56 3.39
C CYS A 138 7.01 1.19 2.33
N ILE A 139 7.40 1.10 1.06
CA ILE A 139 6.66 1.65 -0.08
C ILE A 139 6.08 0.48 -0.89
N GLY A 140 4.77 0.49 -1.12
CA GLY A 140 4.06 -0.38 -2.04
C GLY A 140 3.35 0.43 -3.12
N ALA A 141 2.86 -0.22 -4.18
CA ALA A 141 2.08 0.45 -5.23
C ALA A 141 0.66 -0.14 -5.27
N GLU A 142 -0.33 0.73 -5.40
CA GLU A 142 -1.73 0.31 -5.45
C GLU A 142 -2.10 -0.27 -6.81
N GLU A 143 -1.40 0.11 -7.90
CA GLU A 143 -1.56 -0.54 -9.22
C GLU A 143 -1.13 -2.01 -9.22
N GLY A 144 -0.50 -2.47 -8.14
CA GLY A 144 -0.21 -3.88 -7.89
C GLY A 144 -1.38 -4.69 -7.36
N LYS A 145 -2.53 -4.07 -7.08
CA LYS A 145 -3.65 -4.61 -6.30
C LYS A 145 -4.97 -4.57 -7.09
N LEU A 146 -5.99 -5.27 -6.61
CA LEU A 146 -7.32 -5.28 -7.21
C LEU A 146 -8.13 -4.07 -6.76
N ASP A 147 -8.39 -3.13 -7.67
CA ASP A 147 -9.24 -1.96 -7.38
C ASP A 147 -10.74 -2.34 -7.45
N ILE A 148 -11.41 -2.32 -6.29
CA ILE A 148 -12.82 -2.67 -6.18
C ILE A 148 -13.71 -1.61 -6.83
N ASN A 149 -13.41 -0.34 -6.62
CA ASN A 149 -14.20 0.79 -7.14
C ASN A 149 -14.15 0.88 -8.67
N LYS A 150 -13.06 0.42 -9.29
CA LYS A 150 -12.92 0.43 -10.74
C LYS A 150 -13.42 -0.83 -11.44
N THR A 151 -13.59 -1.92 -10.71
CA THR A 151 -14.04 -3.20 -11.25
C THR A 151 -15.52 -3.47 -10.99
N PHE A 152 -16.15 -2.71 -10.08
CA PHE A 152 -17.58 -2.71 -9.81
C PHE A 152 -18.22 -1.36 -10.18
N VAL A 153 -19.37 -1.39 -10.85
CA VAL A 153 -20.15 -0.19 -11.20
C VAL A 153 -21.10 0.12 -10.04
N PHE A 154 -20.90 1.27 -9.40
CA PHE A 154 -21.82 1.84 -8.43
C PHE A 154 -22.68 2.86 -9.18
N ASP A 155 -23.95 2.51 -9.41
CA ASP A 155 -24.94 3.35 -10.07
C ASP A 155 -26.11 3.56 -9.10
N GLU A 156 -26.77 4.71 -9.18
CA GLU A 156 -27.95 5.02 -8.36
C GLU A 156 -29.03 3.95 -8.57
N ASP A 157 -29.21 3.52 -9.82
CA ASP A 157 -30.11 2.42 -10.16
C ASP A 157 -29.53 1.08 -9.66
N GLN A 158 -30.19 0.47 -8.67
CA GLN A 158 -29.81 -0.82 -8.10
C GLN A 158 -29.70 -1.92 -9.16
N ALA A 159 -30.48 -1.87 -10.23
CA ALA A 159 -30.42 -2.85 -11.32
C ALA A 159 -29.12 -2.75 -12.13
N LYS A 160 -28.46 -1.59 -12.11
CA LYS A 160 -27.21 -1.32 -12.81
C LYS A 160 -25.96 -1.65 -11.99
N ARG A 161 -26.10 -1.95 -10.69
CA ARG A 161 -24.99 -2.29 -9.77
C ARG A 161 -24.43 -3.69 -10.03
N LYS A 162 -23.32 -3.76 -10.76
CA LYS A 162 -22.67 -5.01 -11.16
C LYS A 162 -21.22 -4.79 -11.55
N PHE A 163 -20.47 -5.89 -11.69
CA PHE A 163 -19.11 -5.83 -12.20
C PHE A 163 -19.09 -5.25 -13.62
N VAL A 164 -18.08 -4.42 -13.91
CA VAL A 164 -17.92 -3.73 -15.19
C VAL A 164 -18.13 -4.68 -16.37
N GLY A 165 -18.98 -4.28 -17.33
CA GLY A 165 -19.37 -5.02 -18.54
C GLY A 165 -20.66 -5.86 -18.42
N GLN A 166 -21.29 -5.94 -17.24
CA GLN A 166 -22.60 -6.62 -17.07
C GLN A 166 -23.77 -5.64 -17.32
N ALA A 167 -23.52 -4.32 -17.32
CA ALA A 167 -24.43 -3.20 -17.63
C ALA A 167 -25.02 -3.29 -19.03
N ASP A 168 -24.13 -3.34 -20.00
CA ASP A 168 -24.45 -3.16 -21.41
C ASP A 168 -25.28 -4.31 -22.02
N ILE A 169 -25.48 -5.41 -21.29
CA ILE A 169 -26.21 -6.60 -21.75
C ILE A 169 -27.71 -6.49 -21.49
N ALA A 170 -28.12 -5.85 -20.38
CA ALA A 170 -29.52 -5.80 -19.98
C ALA A 170 -30.30 -4.78 -20.80
N GLU A 171 -29.75 -3.57 -20.97
CA GLU A 171 -30.43 -2.50 -21.74
C GLU A 171 -30.54 -2.83 -23.23
N LYS A 172 -29.62 -3.61 -23.81
CA LYS A 172 -29.70 -4.02 -25.21
C LYS A 172 -30.78 -5.07 -25.49
N LYS A 173 -31.08 -5.93 -24.53
CA LYS A 173 -32.11 -6.97 -24.70
C LYS A 173 -33.53 -6.38 -24.78
N ASP A 174 -33.76 -5.24 -24.12
CA ASP A 174 -35.07 -4.59 -24.15
C ASP A 174 -35.26 -3.71 -25.41
N SER A 175 -34.17 -3.36 -26.11
CA SER A 175 -34.21 -2.59 -27.37
C SER A 175 -34.10 -3.44 -28.66
N GLU A 176 -33.79 -4.74 -28.56
CA GLU A 176 -33.51 -5.61 -29.73
C GLU A 176 -34.72 -6.40 -30.25
N ASN A 177 -35.94 -6.08 -29.81
CA ASN A 177 -37.14 -6.79 -30.29
C ASN A 177 -37.68 -6.33 -31.65
N ASP A 178 -37.08 -5.33 -32.33
CA ASP A 178 -37.64 -4.83 -33.60
C ASP A 178 -36.70 -4.69 -34.81
N GLU A 179 -35.38 -4.94 -34.74
CA GLU A 179 -34.58 -4.95 -35.98
C GLU A 179 -33.30 -5.78 -35.91
N GLN A 180 -33.30 -6.85 -36.71
CA GLN A 180 -32.24 -7.85 -36.81
C GLN A 180 -31.20 -7.42 -37.85
N LYS A 181 -30.00 -6.97 -37.44
CA LYS A 181 -28.73 -7.16 -38.18
C LYS A 181 -27.49 -6.60 -37.45
N ASP A 182 -26.46 -7.45 -37.39
CA ASP A 182 -25.05 -7.16 -37.08
C ASP A 182 -24.71 -6.44 -35.77
N LEU A 183 -24.68 -7.23 -34.68
CA LEU A 183 -23.90 -6.92 -33.47
C LEU A 183 -22.43 -6.65 -33.83
N THR A 184 -22.07 -5.37 -33.83
CA THR A 184 -20.71 -4.88 -34.02
C THR A 184 -19.73 -5.50 -33.01
N THR A 185 -18.49 -5.69 -33.45
CA THR A 185 -17.39 -6.39 -32.73
C THR A 185 -17.15 -5.84 -31.31
N ASP A 186 -17.52 -4.59 -31.03
CA ASP A 186 -17.31 -3.93 -29.75
C ASP A 186 -18.30 -4.37 -28.67
N ALA A 187 -19.55 -4.70 -29.04
CA ALA A 187 -20.54 -5.24 -28.10
C ALA A 187 -20.11 -6.63 -27.61
N LYS A 188 -19.53 -7.47 -28.46
CA LYS A 188 -19.03 -8.80 -28.06
C LYS A 188 -17.84 -8.72 -27.09
N LYS A 189 -17.02 -7.66 -27.16
CA LYS A 189 -15.89 -7.44 -26.24
C LYS A 189 -16.34 -7.03 -24.84
N SER A 190 -17.39 -6.20 -24.69
CA SER A 190 -17.86 -5.74 -23.37
C SER A 190 -18.50 -6.87 -22.55
N VAL A 191 -19.30 -7.73 -23.18
CA VAL A 191 -19.96 -8.88 -22.52
C VAL A 191 -18.94 -9.87 -21.92
N LYS A 192 -17.85 -10.14 -22.64
CA LYS A 192 -16.80 -11.06 -22.18
C LYS A 192 -16.14 -10.54 -20.90
N SER A 193 -15.84 -9.24 -20.83
CA SER A 193 -15.10 -8.62 -19.73
C SER A 193 -15.79 -8.73 -18.35
N SER A 194 -17.12 -8.81 -18.28
CA SER A 194 -17.81 -8.85 -16.98
C SER A 194 -17.91 -10.23 -16.35
N SER A 195 -18.08 -11.25 -17.19
CA SER A 195 -17.87 -12.63 -16.76
C SER A 195 -16.47 -12.77 -16.16
N ASP A 196 -15.49 -12.07 -16.74
CA ASP A 196 -14.09 -12.21 -16.36
C ASP A 196 -13.81 -11.61 -14.98
N TYR A 197 -14.27 -10.38 -14.66
CA TYR A 197 -14.09 -9.80 -13.31
C TYR A 197 -14.80 -10.60 -12.22
N LYS A 198 -16.03 -11.06 -12.46
CA LYS A 198 -16.73 -11.92 -11.50
C LYS A 198 -15.94 -13.21 -11.23
N LYS A 199 -15.46 -13.86 -12.28
CA LYS A 199 -14.60 -15.06 -12.17
C LYS A 199 -13.28 -14.76 -11.46
N LEU A 200 -12.69 -13.59 -11.67
CA LEU A 200 -11.49 -13.15 -10.97
C LEU A 200 -11.73 -13.09 -9.46
N TYR A 201 -12.73 -12.35 -9.00
CA TYR A 201 -13.05 -12.26 -7.56
C TYR A 201 -13.42 -13.63 -6.97
N GLU A 202 -14.20 -14.44 -7.69
CA GLU A 202 -14.49 -15.82 -7.30
C GLU A 202 -13.22 -16.64 -7.04
N ASN A 203 -12.28 -16.63 -7.97
CA ASN A 203 -11.05 -17.40 -7.82
C ASN A 203 -10.13 -16.82 -6.73
N VAL A 204 -10.08 -15.48 -6.58
CA VAL A 204 -9.32 -14.80 -5.52
C VAL A 204 -9.86 -15.21 -4.14
N PHE A 205 -11.17 -15.08 -3.91
CA PHE A 205 -11.78 -15.48 -2.64
C PHE A 205 -11.61 -16.98 -2.37
N LYS A 206 -11.67 -17.84 -3.40
CA LYS A 206 -11.39 -19.27 -3.25
C LYS A 206 -9.96 -19.52 -2.80
N LYS A 207 -8.98 -18.79 -3.35
CA LYS A 207 -7.58 -18.87 -2.94
C LYS A 207 -7.35 -18.33 -1.52
N ILE A 208 -8.03 -17.25 -1.14
CA ILE A 208 -8.01 -16.72 0.23
C ILE A 208 -8.53 -17.77 1.22
N ASP A 209 -9.68 -18.40 0.93
CA ASP A 209 -10.27 -19.45 1.78
C ASP A 209 -9.33 -20.64 1.97
N VAL A 210 -8.69 -21.12 0.89
CA VAL A 210 -7.68 -22.19 0.97
C VAL A 210 -6.49 -21.78 1.82
N PHE A 211 -6.00 -20.55 1.65
CA PHE A 211 -4.85 -20.03 2.39
C PHE A 211 -5.14 -19.93 3.89
N ILE A 212 -6.30 -19.37 4.24
CA ILE A 212 -6.76 -19.19 5.61
C ILE A 212 -6.97 -20.54 6.32
N LYS A 213 -7.60 -21.52 5.63
CA LYS A 213 -7.80 -22.88 6.17
C LYS A 213 -6.47 -23.62 6.36
N GLY A 214 -5.59 -23.57 5.36
CA GLY A 214 -4.28 -24.24 5.43
C GLY A 214 -3.38 -23.70 6.54
N ALA A 215 -3.57 -22.45 6.95
CA ALA A 215 -2.81 -21.84 8.04
C ALA A 215 -3.25 -22.32 9.45
N ASN A 216 -4.32 -23.13 9.59
CA ASN A 216 -4.88 -23.58 10.88
C ASN A 216 -5.15 -22.44 11.89
N LYS A 217 -5.28 -21.20 11.43
CA LYS A 217 -5.27 -20.00 12.29
C LYS A 217 -6.63 -19.32 12.41
N PHE A 218 -7.65 -19.81 11.71
CA PHE A 218 -8.93 -19.12 11.61
C PHE A 218 -10.09 -20.10 11.65
N GLU A 219 -10.47 -20.54 12.86
CA GLU A 219 -11.69 -21.34 13.07
C GLU A 219 -12.96 -20.59 12.64
N LYS A 220 -12.90 -19.25 12.51
CA LYS A 220 -14.04 -18.36 12.28
C LYS A 220 -14.18 -17.80 10.85
N PHE A 221 -13.27 -18.08 9.92
CA PHE A 221 -13.48 -17.62 8.54
C PHE A 221 -14.54 -18.50 7.88
N GLU A 222 -15.76 -17.97 7.77
CA GLU A 222 -16.87 -18.66 7.13
C GLU A 222 -16.52 -18.99 5.67
N GLY A 223 -16.85 -20.21 5.23
CA GLY A 223 -16.35 -20.74 3.96
C GLY A 223 -16.61 -19.83 2.74
N TYR A 224 -15.65 -19.81 1.81
CA TYR A 224 -15.63 -19.10 0.52
C TYR A 224 -16.98 -18.63 -0.04
N LEU A 225 -17.95 -19.54 -0.23
CA LEU A 225 -19.24 -19.25 -0.86
C LEU A 225 -20.02 -18.19 -0.09
N LYS A 226 -20.02 -18.24 1.24
CA LYS A 226 -20.69 -17.26 2.09
C LYS A 226 -20.03 -15.90 1.99
N ASN A 227 -18.70 -15.84 2.07
CA ASN A 227 -17.96 -14.58 1.99
C ASN A 227 -18.07 -13.92 0.62
N LYS A 228 -18.10 -14.71 -0.47
CA LYS A 228 -18.40 -14.19 -1.81
C LYS A 228 -19.80 -13.59 -1.89
N GLN A 229 -20.83 -14.31 -1.43
CA GLN A 229 -22.21 -13.81 -1.46
C GLN A 229 -22.35 -12.55 -0.61
N ARG A 230 -21.68 -12.50 0.55
CA ARG A 230 -21.60 -11.29 1.39
C ARG A 230 -20.93 -10.15 0.62
N PHE A 231 -19.75 -10.37 0.02
CA PHE A 231 -19.04 -9.39 -0.80
C PHE A 231 -19.94 -8.80 -1.89
N GLU A 232 -20.57 -9.64 -2.72
CA GLU A 232 -21.47 -9.16 -3.78
C GLU A 232 -22.70 -8.43 -3.21
N LYS A 233 -23.28 -8.92 -2.11
CA LYS A 233 -24.44 -8.30 -1.47
C LYS A 233 -24.09 -6.90 -0.95
N ILE A 234 -22.92 -6.71 -0.35
CA ILE A 234 -22.45 -5.41 0.13
C ILE A 234 -22.35 -4.44 -1.02
N LEU A 235 -21.62 -4.81 -2.07
CA LEU A 235 -21.41 -3.95 -3.22
C LEU A 235 -22.75 -3.56 -3.89
N LYS A 236 -23.70 -4.49 -4.00
CA LYS A 236 -25.04 -4.22 -4.55
C LYS A 236 -25.89 -3.31 -3.65
N ASN A 237 -25.77 -3.43 -2.33
CA ASN A 237 -26.58 -2.66 -1.40
C ASN A 237 -26.11 -1.20 -1.25
N ARG A 238 -24.89 -0.87 -1.66
CA ARG A 238 -24.34 0.49 -1.59
C ARG A 238 -24.79 1.37 -2.74
N GLN A 239 -25.17 2.61 -2.42
CA GLN A 239 -25.40 3.66 -3.42
C GLN A 239 -24.08 4.23 -3.93
N ASP A 240 -23.12 4.43 -3.03
CA ASP A 240 -21.83 5.04 -3.34
C ASP A 240 -20.68 4.02 -3.40
N MET A 241 -19.61 4.47 -4.06
CA MET A 241 -18.30 3.81 -4.03
C MET A 241 -17.82 3.55 -2.59
N LEU A 242 -16.89 2.60 -2.45
CA LEU A 242 -16.21 2.39 -1.18
C LEU A 242 -15.29 3.58 -0.87
N TYR A 243 -15.36 4.09 0.34
CA TYR A 243 -14.44 5.10 0.88
C TYR A 243 -13.22 4.45 1.56
N ASP A 244 -13.35 3.17 1.92
CA ASP A 244 -12.30 2.38 2.53
C ASP A 244 -12.46 0.88 2.25
N THR A 245 -11.35 0.17 2.07
CA THR A 245 -11.36 -1.30 2.02
C THR A 245 -11.65 -1.92 3.38
N THR A 246 -11.52 -1.18 4.47
CA THR A 246 -11.87 -1.66 5.81
C THR A 246 -13.37 -1.71 6.07
N GLU A 247 -14.20 -1.12 5.21
CA GLU A 247 -15.66 -1.19 5.33
C GLU A 247 -16.19 -2.64 5.24
N PHE A 248 -15.42 -3.56 4.68
CA PHE A 248 -15.74 -4.99 4.68
C PHE A 248 -15.64 -5.63 6.08
N PHE A 249 -14.88 -5.04 7.02
CA PHE A 249 -14.71 -5.57 8.38
C PHE A 249 -15.85 -5.21 9.32
N ALA A 250 -16.76 -4.32 8.93
CA ALA A 250 -17.99 -4.07 9.68
C ALA A 250 -18.98 -5.24 9.62
N LEU A 251 -18.61 -6.34 8.95
CA LEU A 251 -19.49 -7.44 8.62
C LEU A 251 -18.90 -8.77 9.05
N ASP A 252 -19.76 -9.64 9.54
CA ASP A 252 -19.40 -10.98 9.97
C ASP A 252 -18.69 -11.74 8.84
N GLY A 253 -17.63 -12.48 9.19
CA GLY A 253 -16.90 -13.37 8.28
C GLY A 253 -15.59 -12.81 7.72
N PHE A 254 -15.28 -11.53 7.96
CA PHE A 254 -13.98 -10.93 7.62
C PHE A 254 -13.01 -10.81 8.81
N ASP A 255 -13.41 -11.27 10.00
CA ASP A 255 -12.61 -11.23 11.24
C ASP A 255 -11.24 -11.90 11.11
N GLY A 256 -11.11 -12.85 10.17
CA GLY A 256 -9.83 -13.50 9.87
C GLY A 256 -8.73 -12.56 9.33
N PHE A 257 -9.04 -11.30 9.09
CA PHE A 257 -8.07 -10.28 8.70
C PHE A 257 -7.96 -9.14 9.71
N ALA A 258 -8.60 -9.22 10.89
CA ALA A 258 -8.60 -8.14 11.87
C ALA A 258 -7.18 -7.68 12.28
N ASP A 259 -6.23 -8.61 12.36
CA ASP A 259 -4.81 -8.38 12.64
C ASP A 259 -3.95 -8.25 11.36
N LYS A 260 -4.56 -8.41 10.17
CA LYS A 260 -3.88 -8.49 8.87
C LYS A 260 -4.50 -7.55 7.83
N ILE A 261 -4.94 -6.39 8.29
CA ILE A 261 -5.50 -5.35 7.43
C ILE A 261 -4.40 -4.75 6.56
N PHE A 262 -3.35 -4.23 7.20
CA PHE A 262 -2.25 -3.53 6.53
C PHE A 262 -1.07 -4.47 6.29
N TYR A 263 -0.46 -4.38 5.12
CA TYR A 263 0.76 -5.12 4.79
C TYR A 263 1.84 -4.88 5.87
N GLU A 264 2.55 -5.94 6.22
CA GLU A 264 3.75 -5.85 7.05
C GLU A 264 4.86 -6.69 6.42
N PRO A 265 5.93 -6.04 5.90
CA PRO A 265 7.11 -6.74 5.40
C PRO A 265 7.63 -7.68 6.48
N GLN A 266 7.77 -8.95 6.12
CA GLN A 266 8.34 -9.94 7.03
C GLN A 266 9.85 -9.70 7.10
N GLU A 267 10.37 -9.47 8.30
CA GLU A 267 11.81 -9.48 8.53
C GLU A 267 12.32 -10.93 8.51
N GLU A 268 13.49 -11.16 7.94
CA GLU A 268 14.15 -12.48 8.04
C GLU A 268 14.50 -12.74 9.49
N VAL A 269 13.69 -13.54 10.18
CA VAL A 269 14.04 -14.00 11.52
C VAL A 269 15.13 -15.05 11.39
N ARG A 270 16.34 -14.71 11.85
CA ARG A 270 17.46 -15.65 11.92
C ARG A 270 17.55 -16.19 13.34
N GLU A 271 17.20 -17.45 13.51
CA GLU A 271 17.41 -18.16 14.78
C GLU A 271 18.57 -19.13 14.62
N LYS A 272 19.62 -18.97 15.42
CA LYS A 272 20.84 -19.82 15.40
C LYS A 272 21.45 -19.98 14.00
N GLY A 273 21.48 -18.90 13.22
CA GLY A 273 22.04 -18.88 11.86
C GLY A 273 21.17 -19.52 10.79
N LYS A 274 20.01 -20.11 11.13
CA LYS A 274 19.01 -20.55 10.15
C LYS A 274 18.00 -19.43 9.91
N VAL A 275 17.77 -19.10 8.64
CA VAL A 275 16.67 -18.22 8.24
C VAL A 275 15.39 -19.01 8.46
N LEU A 276 14.62 -18.65 9.48
CA LEU A 276 13.28 -19.18 9.68
C LEU A 276 12.40 -18.57 8.61
N LYS A 277 11.75 -19.43 7.81
CA LYS A 277 10.79 -18.99 6.82
C LYS A 277 9.63 -18.34 7.56
N ALA A 278 9.50 -17.03 7.46
CA ALA A 278 8.39 -16.30 8.04
C ALA A 278 7.07 -16.94 7.61
N ALA A 279 6.10 -17.02 8.52
CA ALA A 279 4.81 -17.60 8.22
C ALA A 279 4.21 -16.92 6.99
N GLU A 280 3.86 -17.71 5.98
CA GLU A 280 3.20 -17.17 4.79
C GLU A 280 1.91 -16.49 5.26
N THR A 281 1.87 -15.16 5.12
CA THR A 281 0.74 -14.32 5.52
C THR A 281 0.32 -13.46 4.34
N ILE A 282 -0.98 -13.33 4.12
CA ILE A 282 -1.58 -12.39 3.17
C ILE A 282 -2.30 -11.29 3.94
N TYR A 283 -2.38 -10.10 3.34
CA TYR A 283 -2.96 -8.92 3.97
C TYR A 283 -4.07 -8.33 3.10
N TRP A 284 -5.14 -7.84 3.73
CA TRP A 284 -6.33 -7.38 3.01
C TRP A 284 -6.04 -6.18 2.10
N ASN A 285 -5.41 -5.13 2.63
CA ASN A 285 -5.03 -3.92 1.87
C ASN A 285 -3.82 -4.14 0.96
N ASP A 286 -3.29 -5.36 0.92
CA ASP A 286 -2.27 -5.78 -0.04
C ASP A 286 -2.89 -6.58 -1.19
N ILE A 287 -4.11 -7.10 -1.05
CA ILE A 287 -4.86 -7.76 -2.13
C ILE A 287 -5.76 -6.75 -2.84
N PHE A 288 -6.48 -5.95 -2.06
CA PHE A 288 -7.50 -5.03 -2.55
C PHE A 288 -7.10 -3.58 -2.32
N THR A 289 -7.59 -2.72 -3.21
CA THR A 289 -7.51 -1.27 -3.09
C THR A 289 -8.80 -0.62 -3.57
N ILE A 290 -8.93 0.67 -3.31
CA ILE A 290 -9.94 1.55 -3.89
C ILE A 290 -9.31 2.74 -4.63
N PHE A 291 -7.96 2.76 -4.69
CA PHE A 291 -7.16 3.82 -5.30
C PHE A 291 -6.20 3.23 -6.31
N SER A 292 -6.57 3.15 -7.58
CA SER A 292 -5.62 2.83 -8.66
C SER A 292 -5.70 3.82 -9.81
N GLY A 293 -4.70 3.81 -10.70
CA GLY A 293 -4.80 4.45 -12.02
C GLY A 293 -5.74 3.68 -12.96
N ASN A 294 -5.71 2.34 -12.91
CA ASN A 294 -6.29 1.46 -13.93
C ASN A 294 -7.13 0.32 -13.35
N LYS A 295 -8.04 -0.26 -14.15
CA LYS A 295 -8.83 -1.46 -13.77
C LYS A 295 -7.98 -2.73 -13.64
N LYS A 296 -6.79 -2.70 -14.24
CA LYS A 296 -5.85 -3.82 -14.35
C LYS A 296 -4.67 -3.63 -13.39
N ILE A 297 -4.03 -4.74 -13.05
CA ILE A 297 -2.86 -4.84 -12.20
C ILE A 297 -1.60 -4.72 -13.05
N SER A 298 -0.73 -3.77 -12.72
CA SER A 298 0.57 -3.66 -13.35
C SER A 298 1.49 -4.82 -12.91
N PRO A 299 2.09 -5.56 -13.86
CA PRO A 299 2.97 -6.68 -13.55
C PRO A 299 4.22 -6.27 -12.77
N TRP A 300 4.67 -5.02 -12.92
CA TRP A 300 5.80 -4.46 -12.20
C TRP A 300 5.53 -4.36 -10.70
N PHE A 301 4.26 -4.28 -10.31
CA PHE A 301 3.85 -3.90 -8.96
C PHE A 301 3.06 -4.95 -8.20
N ILE A 302 2.85 -6.14 -8.79
CA ILE A 302 2.07 -7.23 -8.19
C ILE A 302 2.43 -7.38 -6.72
N SER A 303 1.43 -7.16 -5.87
CA SER A 303 1.64 -7.13 -4.44
C SER A 303 2.08 -8.49 -3.88
N PRO A 304 2.83 -8.53 -2.77
CA PRO A 304 3.26 -9.77 -2.14
C PRO A 304 2.11 -10.74 -1.85
N SER A 305 0.95 -10.25 -1.42
CA SER A 305 -0.22 -11.09 -1.15
C SER A 305 -0.83 -11.68 -2.41
N ILE A 306 -0.90 -10.94 -3.52
CA ILE A 306 -1.36 -11.48 -4.80
C ILE A 306 -0.37 -12.51 -5.34
N LYS A 307 0.95 -12.25 -5.27
CA LYS A 307 1.98 -13.23 -5.64
C LYS A 307 1.78 -14.56 -4.91
N LYS A 308 1.51 -14.51 -3.60
CA LYS A 308 1.23 -15.69 -2.76
C LYS A 308 -0.03 -16.43 -3.22
N LEU A 309 -1.14 -15.71 -3.46
CA LEU A 309 -2.38 -16.31 -3.95
C LEU A 309 -2.21 -17.02 -5.30
N LEU A 310 -1.31 -16.50 -6.15
CA LEU A 310 -0.97 -17.08 -7.45
C LEU A 310 0.12 -18.17 -7.38
N GLY A 311 0.78 -18.34 -6.23
CA GLY A 311 1.86 -19.32 -6.07
C GLY A 311 3.16 -18.92 -6.77
N PHE A 312 3.40 -17.62 -6.96
CA PHE A 312 4.66 -17.14 -7.54
C PHE A 312 5.81 -17.40 -6.58
N LYS A 313 6.97 -17.78 -7.13
CA LYS A 313 8.19 -17.98 -6.35
C LYS A 313 9.01 -16.69 -6.44
N GLU A 314 9.49 -16.18 -5.31
CA GLU A 314 10.40 -15.04 -5.31
C GLU A 314 11.84 -15.54 -5.47
N PRO A 315 12.50 -15.34 -6.62
CA PRO A 315 13.93 -15.53 -6.75
C PRO A 315 14.68 -14.40 -6.01
N GLU A 316 15.98 -14.57 -5.75
CA GLU A 316 16.79 -13.49 -5.20
C GLU A 316 16.96 -12.34 -6.22
N ILE A 317 16.27 -11.21 -5.99
CA ILE A 317 16.18 -10.07 -6.93
C ILE A 317 17.38 -9.10 -6.82
N LYS A 318 18.09 -9.06 -5.67
CA LYS A 318 18.98 -7.93 -5.31
C LYS A 318 20.12 -7.65 -6.30
N SER A 319 20.62 -8.64 -7.05
CA SER A 319 21.71 -8.44 -8.02
C SER A 319 21.25 -8.04 -9.43
N LYS A 320 19.94 -7.81 -9.65
CA LYS A 320 19.38 -7.69 -11.02
C LYS A 320 18.67 -6.37 -11.35
N ALA A 321 18.63 -5.39 -10.44
CA ALA A 321 17.93 -4.12 -10.72
C ALA A 321 18.42 -3.44 -12.00
N ASP A 322 19.74 -3.39 -12.22
CA ASP A 322 20.34 -2.79 -13.42
C ASP A 322 20.08 -3.59 -14.71
N SER A 323 19.98 -4.92 -14.63
CA SER A 323 19.67 -5.74 -15.81
C SER A 323 18.19 -5.68 -16.15
N ILE A 324 17.32 -5.58 -15.14
CA ILE A 324 15.87 -5.42 -15.29
C ILE A 324 15.53 -4.03 -15.86
N SER A 325 16.17 -2.96 -15.37
CA SER A 325 15.93 -1.59 -15.87
C SER A 325 16.31 -1.43 -17.34
N LYS A 326 17.35 -2.13 -17.81
CA LYS A 326 17.72 -2.19 -19.24
C LYS A 326 16.67 -2.87 -20.11
N LYS A 327 15.92 -3.81 -19.55
CA LYS A 327 14.82 -4.51 -20.22
C LYS A 327 13.46 -3.82 -20.05
N PHE A 328 13.42 -2.69 -19.36
CA PHE A 328 12.19 -1.95 -19.13
C PHE A 328 11.51 -1.58 -20.44
N LYS A 329 10.18 -1.72 -20.46
CA LYS A 329 9.30 -1.25 -21.52
C LYS A 329 8.08 -0.61 -20.89
N GLU A 330 7.70 0.55 -21.41
CA GLU A 330 6.50 1.25 -20.97
C GLU A 330 5.21 0.53 -21.39
N ASN A 331 5.19 -0.01 -22.60
CA ASN A 331 4.12 -0.82 -23.14
C ASN A 331 4.63 -2.25 -23.36
N LEU A 332 3.95 -3.21 -22.76
CA LEU A 332 4.30 -4.62 -22.76
C LEU A 332 3.45 -5.37 -23.79
N SER A 333 4.07 -6.31 -24.50
CA SER A 333 3.42 -7.23 -25.41
C SER A 333 3.52 -8.66 -24.89
N TYR A 334 2.38 -9.20 -24.47
CA TYR A 334 2.28 -10.59 -23.99
C TYR A 334 2.01 -11.58 -25.13
N PRO A 335 2.58 -12.79 -25.07
CA PRO A 335 3.31 -13.40 -23.94
C PRO A 335 4.80 -13.03 -23.85
N LYS A 336 5.39 -12.55 -24.94
CA LYS A 336 6.85 -12.39 -25.11
C LYS A 336 7.51 -11.61 -23.96
N ASP A 337 7.02 -10.40 -23.69
CA ASP A 337 7.65 -9.51 -22.71
C ASP A 337 7.54 -10.05 -21.28
N TRP A 338 6.50 -10.84 -20.97
CA TRP A 338 6.42 -11.50 -19.69
C TRP A 338 7.51 -12.54 -19.51
N ASN A 339 7.68 -13.41 -20.51
CA ASN A 339 8.67 -14.46 -20.43
C ASN A 339 10.11 -13.90 -20.42
N ASP A 340 10.34 -12.77 -21.09
CA ASP A 340 11.66 -12.13 -21.15
C ASP A 340 12.02 -11.32 -19.88
N ILE A 341 11.02 -10.66 -19.27
CA ILE A 341 11.20 -9.71 -18.16
C ILE A 341 10.77 -10.31 -16.82
N PHE A 342 9.55 -10.84 -16.74
CA PHE A 342 8.89 -11.21 -15.48
C PHE A 342 9.08 -12.67 -15.08
N MET A 343 9.24 -13.62 -16.02
CA MET A 343 9.55 -15.01 -15.67
C MET A 343 10.81 -15.13 -14.79
N PRO A 344 11.92 -14.40 -15.05
CA PRO A 344 13.07 -14.37 -14.15
C PRO A 344 12.81 -13.74 -12.77
N ILE A 345 11.69 -13.01 -12.60
CA ILE A 345 11.30 -12.29 -11.37
C ILE A 345 10.25 -13.06 -10.58
N PHE A 346 9.32 -13.77 -11.23
CA PHE A 346 8.21 -14.49 -10.59
C PHE A 346 8.33 -16.01 -10.67
N GLY A 347 9.28 -16.52 -11.45
CA GLY A 347 9.51 -17.95 -11.63
C GLY A 347 8.37 -18.68 -12.36
N ILE A 348 7.54 -17.96 -13.11
CA ILE A 348 6.37 -18.48 -13.83
C ILE A 348 6.31 -17.93 -15.25
N LYS A 349 6.03 -18.80 -16.22
CA LYS A 349 5.79 -18.38 -17.61
C LYS A 349 4.40 -17.77 -17.76
N TYR A 350 4.20 -16.93 -18.77
CA TYR A 350 2.91 -16.30 -19.01
C TYR A 350 1.82 -17.34 -19.24
N GLU A 351 2.15 -18.41 -19.96
CA GLU A 351 1.25 -19.51 -20.30
C GLU A 351 0.68 -20.20 -19.05
N ASP A 352 1.49 -20.32 -18.00
CA ASP A 352 1.16 -20.98 -16.74
C ASP A 352 0.33 -20.08 -15.79
N ILE A 353 0.21 -18.79 -16.08
CA ILE A 353 -0.66 -17.89 -15.31
C ILE A 353 -2.11 -18.36 -15.49
N PRO A 354 -2.89 -18.47 -14.40
CA PRO A 354 -4.30 -18.82 -14.52
C PRO A 354 -5.06 -17.89 -15.46
N ALA A 355 -5.90 -18.46 -16.34
CA ALA A 355 -6.65 -17.69 -17.34
C ALA A 355 -7.52 -16.59 -16.72
N TRP A 356 -8.08 -16.83 -15.53
CA TRP A 356 -8.84 -15.84 -14.78
C TRP A 356 -8.01 -14.66 -14.27
N PHE A 357 -6.68 -14.74 -14.27
CA PHE A 357 -5.82 -13.63 -13.87
C PHE A 357 -5.19 -12.91 -15.06
N LYS A 358 -4.93 -13.61 -16.18
CA LYS A 358 -4.29 -13.03 -17.38
C LYS A 358 -4.95 -11.74 -17.88
N PHE A 359 -6.29 -11.69 -17.91
CA PHE A 359 -7.01 -10.51 -18.39
C PHE A 359 -6.87 -9.29 -17.46
N ALA A 360 -6.57 -9.53 -16.18
CA ALA A 360 -6.39 -8.50 -15.18
C ALA A 360 -4.98 -7.91 -15.19
N ILE A 361 -4.05 -8.42 -16.00
CA ILE A 361 -2.69 -7.90 -16.10
C ILE A 361 -2.67 -6.71 -17.07
N ASP A 362 -2.12 -5.60 -16.62
CA ASP A 362 -1.94 -4.38 -17.40
C ASP A 362 -0.72 -4.49 -18.31
N GLU A 363 -0.82 -3.84 -19.47
CA GLU A 363 0.26 -3.75 -20.45
C GLU A 363 1.08 -2.47 -20.26
N LYS A 364 0.54 -1.49 -19.51
CA LYS A 364 1.14 -0.17 -19.35
C LYS A 364 1.84 0.00 -17.99
N PHE A 365 2.96 0.72 -18.02
CA PHE A 365 3.64 1.18 -16.82
C PHE A 365 3.22 2.61 -16.45
N GLU A 366 2.25 2.76 -15.56
CA GLU A 366 1.76 4.07 -15.13
C GLU A 366 1.41 4.09 -13.62
N PRO A 367 2.37 3.82 -12.71
CA PRO A 367 2.08 3.84 -11.28
C PRO A 367 1.74 5.27 -10.82
N ARG A 368 0.59 5.44 -10.18
CA ARG A 368 0.09 6.75 -9.73
C ARG A 368 -0.11 6.77 -8.23
N PHE A 369 -0.55 5.66 -7.65
CA PHE A 369 -0.87 5.58 -6.22
C PHE A 369 0.08 4.63 -5.50
N PHE A 370 0.59 5.07 -4.35
CA PHE A 370 1.53 4.31 -3.54
C PHE A 370 1.01 4.21 -2.11
N SER A 371 1.05 3.01 -1.52
CA SER A 371 0.93 2.86 -0.07
C SER A 371 2.29 3.09 0.58
N VAL A 372 2.32 3.87 1.65
CA VAL A 372 3.49 4.04 2.51
C VAL A 372 3.12 3.63 3.92
N ILE A 373 3.87 2.68 4.48
CA ILE A 373 3.86 2.42 5.90
C ILE A 373 5.10 3.09 6.49
N SER A 374 4.91 3.91 7.52
CA SER A 374 5.98 4.63 8.20
C SER A 374 5.91 4.37 9.69
N TYR A 375 7.04 4.00 10.28
CA TYR A 375 7.23 3.82 11.72
C TYR A 375 8.24 4.85 12.20
N GLY A 376 7.91 5.55 13.27
CA GLY A 376 8.86 6.31 14.07
C GLY A 376 9.01 5.67 15.44
N LYS A 377 10.25 5.45 15.90
CA LYS A 377 10.56 4.92 17.23
C LYS A 377 11.51 5.86 17.96
N VAL A 378 11.18 6.20 19.20
CA VAL A 378 12.02 6.96 20.14
C VAL A 378 11.94 6.26 21.48
N ASP A 379 13.09 5.89 22.05
CA ASP A 379 13.17 4.97 23.19
C ASP A 379 12.40 3.66 22.89
N ASP A 380 11.49 3.25 23.77
CA ASP A 380 10.59 2.10 23.58
C ASP A 380 9.22 2.48 23.02
N VAL A 381 9.00 3.76 22.70
CA VAL A 381 7.74 4.23 22.14
C VAL A 381 7.82 4.26 20.63
N TYR A 382 6.82 3.70 19.96
CA TYR A 382 6.70 3.77 18.51
C TYR A 382 5.34 4.30 18.07
N HIS A 383 5.31 4.85 16.86
CA HIS A 383 4.10 5.28 16.18
C HIS A 383 4.12 4.75 14.75
N LYS A 384 3.00 4.17 14.28
CA LYS A 384 2.86 3.62 12.94
C LYS A 384 1.80 4.41 12.18
N ILE A 385 2.13 4.73 10.94
CA ILE A 385 1.24 5.42 10.00
C ILE A 385 1.15 4.58 8.74
N PHE A 386 -0.07 4.43 8.20
CA PHE A 386 -0.29 3.99 6.84
C PHE A 386 -0.89 5.14 6.04
N ALA A 387 -0.36 5.43 4.86
CA ALA A 387 -0.87 6.47 3.98
C ALA A 387 -0.94 5.98 2.53
N ILE A 388 -1.95 6.44 1.80
CA ILE A 388 -2.02 6.29 0.34
C ILE A 388 -1.71 7.64 -0.27
N ILE A 389 -0.68 7.69 -1.11
CA ILE A 389 -0.19 8.91 -1.73
C ILE A 389 -0.36 8.83 -3.24
N GLU A 390 -0.84 9.91 -3.84
CA GLU A 390 -1.02 10.06 -5.28
C GLU A 390 0.10 10.93 -5.84
N ARG A 391 0.81 10.43 -6.85
CA ARG A 391 1.77 11.19 -7.64
C ARG A 391 1.04 11.93 -8.77
N LYS A 392 1.19 13.26 -8.81
CA LYS A 392 0.65 14.14 -9.85
C LYS A 392 1.79 14.87 -10.56
N LYS A 393 1.60 15.15 -11.85
CA LYS A 393 2.42 16.11 -12.60
C LYS A 393 1.61 17.39 -12.80
N GLU A 394 2.10 18.49 -12.27
CA GLU A 394 1.53 19.83 -12.46
C GLU A 394 2.50 20.66 -13.31
N GLU A 395 2.00 21.48 -14.23
CA GLU A 395 2.83 22.39 -15.01
C GLU A 395 2.71 23.79 -14.41
N ILE A 396 3.79 24.29 -13.79
CA ILE A 396 3.84 25.60 -13.15
C ILE A 396 4.88 26.43 -13.89
N ASN A 397 4.46 27.54 -14.51
CA ASN A 397 5.35 28.42 -15.29
C ASN A 397 6.17 27.67 -16.36
N LYS A 398 5.52 26.77 -17.13
CA LYS A 398 6.14 25.91 -18.15
C LYS A 398 7.17 24.90 -17.60
N LYS A 399 7.26 24.72 -16.27
CA LYS A 399 8.07 23.68 -15.64
C LYS A 399 7.15 22.58 -15.12
N ILE A 400 7.46 21.34 -15.46
CA ILE A 400 6.78 20.18 -14.90
C ILE A 400 7.28 19.99 -13.47
N VAL A 401 6.37 20.02 -12.51
CA VAL A 401 6.62 19.79 -11.09
C VAL A 401 5.90 18.51 -10.68
N ILE A 402 6.61 17.60 -10.03
CA ILE A 402 6.01 16.41 -9.42
C ILE A 402 5.50 16.78 -8.04
N LYS A 403 4.22 16.52 -7.79
CA LYS A 403 3.56 16.77 -6.52
C LYS A 403 2.98 15.47 -5.97
N PHE A 404 2.96 15.36 -4.66
CA PHE A 404 2.33 14.24 -3.95
C PHE A 404 1.15 14.74 -3.13
N GLU A 405 0.03 14.02 -3.19
CA GLU A 405 -1.17 14.29 -2.40
C GLU A 405 -1.50 13.05 -1.55
N ILE A 406 -1.73 13.25 -0.25
CA ILE A 406 -2.17 12.16 0.64
C ILE A 406 -3.68 11.98 0.43
N LYS A 407 -4.09 10.84 -0.13
CA LYS A 407 -5.50 10.51 -0.38
C LYS A 407 -6.15 9.86 0.84
N LYS A 408 -5.36 9.12 1.60
CA LYS A 408 -5.82 8.41 2.80
C LYS A 408 -4.70 8.34 3.82
N PHE A 409 -5.07 8.41 5.09
CA PHE A 409 -4.15 8.45 6.22
C PHE A 409 -4.76 7.70 7.40
N TYR A 410 -3.99 6.78 8.00
CA TYR A 410 -4.38 6.01 9.18
C TYR A 410 -3.25 6.06 10.20
N CYS A 411 -3.60 6.30 11.46
CA CYS A 411 -2.75 5.97 12.59
C CYS A 411 -3.08 4.53 12.99
N VAL A 412 -2.08 3.64 12.87
CA VAL A 412 -2.25 2.19 13.06
C VAL A 412 -1.73 1.76 14.41
#